data_AF-A0AB34GCG0-F1
#
_entry.id   AF-A0AB34GCG0-F1
#
_cell.length_a   1.000
_cell.length_b   1.000
_cell.length_c   1.000
_cell.angle_alpha   90.00
_cell.angle_beta   90.00
_cell.angle_gamma   90.00
#
_symmetry.space_group_name_H-M   'P 1'
#
loop_
_entity.id
_entity.type
_entity.pdbx_description
1 polymer ?
#
loop_
_entity_poly.entity_id
_entity_poly.type
_entity_poly.pdbx_seq_one_letter_code
_entity_poly.pdbx_strand_id
1 'polypeptide(L)'
;MIQVQQEETCCFPPACECSCENLVMPTCEVEGSTWHYNCTTFECVKTDEGTMILNYSMVCPPFNETECKMNEGIVKLYNKGCCKICKREERICQKVIIRSIIRKQDCISQSSINVASCDGKCPSATIFNINIESHLRFCKCCRENGVRNLTVPLYCSGNGTEVLHTLREPIDCTCQWN
;
A
#
# COMPACT_ATOMS: atom_id res chain seq x y z
N MET A 1 -9.87 -13.96 0.68
CA MET A 1 -11.20 -14.28 0.15
C MET A 1 -12.20 -13.45 0.93
N ILE A 2 -12.93 -12.55 0.28
CA ILE A 2 -13.99 -11.76 0.90
C ILE A 2 -15.21 -12.69 0.93
N GLN A 3 -15.78 -12.92 2.12
CA GLN A 3 -17.04 -13.65 2.22
C GLN A 3 -18.18 -12.64 2.31
N VAL A 4 -19.15 -12.81 1.43
CA VAL A 4 -20.39 -12.04 1.38
C VAL A 4 -21.47 -12.95 1.97
N GLN A 5 -22.09 -12.52 3.07
CA GLN A 5 -23.30 -13.18 3.58
C GLN A 5 -24.50 -12.40 3.05
N GLN A 6 -25.39 -13.11 2.35
CA GLN A 6 -26.61 -12.57 1.75
C GLN A 6 -27.78 -13.03 2.62
N GLU A 7 -28.55 -12.07 3.13
CA GLU A 7 -29.76 -12.32 3.91
C GLU A 7 -30.91 -11.60 3.20
N GLU A 8 -32.11 -12.17 3.22
CA GLU A 8 -33.27 -11.67 2.47
C GLU A 8 -34.36 -11.29 3.45
N THR A 9 -34.75 -10.01 3.47
CA THR A 9 -35.87 -9.53 4.29
C THR A 9 -36.99 -9.04 3.38
N CYS A 10 -38.12 -9.76 3.36
CA CYS A 10 -39.28 -9.40 2.55
C CYS A 10 -40.14 -8.32 3.21
N CYS A 11 -40.44 -7.23 2.50
CA CYS A 11 -41.48 -6.27 2.88
C CYS A 11 -42.77 -6.58 2.11
N PHE A 12 -43.84 -6.96 2.80
CA PHE A 12 -45.13 -7.28 2.17
C PHE A 12 -46.00 -6.02 1.97
N PRO A 13 -46.82 -5.88 0.90
CA PRO A 13 -47.43 -4.62 0.44
C PRO A 13 -48.68 -4.20 1.26
N PRO A 14 -49.21 -2.95 1.14
CA PRO A 14 -49.11 -2.05 -0.03
C PRO A 14 -48.45 -0.70 0.28
N ALA A 15 -47.56 -0.28 -0.62
CA ALA A 15 -46.83 0.98 -0.61
C ALA A 15 -45.87 1.16 0.58
N CYS A 16 -44.58 1.34 0.27
CA CYS A 16 -43.57 1.71 1.24
C CYS A 16 -43.92 3.06 1.88
N GLU A 17 -44.63 3.02 3.00
CA GLU A 17 -44.84 4.16 3.88
C GLU A 17 -43.65 4.21 4.85
N CYS A 18 -42.73 5.11 4.56
CA CYS A 18 -41.51 5.30 5.35
C CYS A 18 -41.87 5.93 6.70
N SER A 19 -41.61 5.25 7.83
CA SER A 19 -41.55 5.90 9.14
C SER A 19 -40.44 5.34 10.01
N CYS A 20 -39.58 6.28 10.44
CA CYS A 20 -38.39 6.09 11.23
C CYS A 20 -38.68 6.40 12.70
N GLU A 21 -38.83 5.39 13.55
CA GLU A 21 -38.66 5.59 14.99
C GLU A 21 -37.47 4.78 15.50
N ASN A 22 -36.37 5.50 15.64
CA ASN A 22 -35.15 5.15 16.38
C ASN A 22 -34.18 4.17 15.71
N LEU A 23 -33.37 4.69 14.78
CA LEU A 23 -31.89 4.69 14.79
C LEU A 23 -31.36 4.89 13.35
N VAL A 24 -31.06 6.14 13.01
CA VAL A 24 -30.22 6.64 11.88
C VAL A 24 -30.09 5.71 10.65
N MET A 25 -31.10 5.73 9.79
CA MET A 25 -31.10 5.15 8.45
C MET A 25 -31.59 6.21 7.45
N PRO A 26 -30.84 6.54 6.37
CA PRO A 26 -31.30 7.52 5.40
C PRO A 26 -32.22 6.85 4.37
N THR A 27 -33.46 7.34 4.32
CA THR A 27 -34.35 7.51 3.14
C THR A 27 -34.06 6.66 1.90
N CYS A 28 -34.91 5.66 1.64
CA CYS A 28 -35.06 5.06 0.32
C CYS A 28 -35.95 5.95 -0.55
N GLU A 29 -35.33 6.81 -1.35
CA GLU A 29 -35.95 7.35 -2.56
C GLU A 29 -35.74 6.33 -3.70
N VAL A 30 -36.80 5.91 -4.37
CA VAL A 30 -36.85 5.18 -5.67
C VAL A 30 -36.24 3.76 -5.80
N GLU A 31 -36.87 2.95 -6.66
CA GLU A 31 -36.38 1.64 -7.12
C GLU A 31 -34.92 1.75 -7.63
N GLY A 32 -34.04 0.80 -7.24
CA GLY A 32 -32.62 0.82 -7.60
C GLY A 32 -31.71 1.61 -6.64
N SER A 33 -32.25 2.09 -5.51
CA SER A 33 -31.44 2.74 -4.48
C SER A 33 -30.57 1.76 -3.68
N THR A 34 -29.30 2.13 -3.56
CA THR A 34 -28.30 1.43 -2.75
C THR A 34 -27.77 2.35 -1.66
N TRP A 35 -27.73 1.87 -0.42
CA TRP A 35 -27.09 2.60 0.68
C TRP A 35 -26.16 1.71 1.49
N HIS A 36 -25.25 2.33 2.24
CA HIS A 36 -24.24 1.63 3.03
C HIS A 36 -24.36 2.02 4.48
N TYR A 37 -24.51 1.03 5.35
CA TYR A 37 -24.56 1.24 6.79
C TYR A 37 -23.79 0.11 7.48
N ASN A 38 -22.87 0.47 8.38
CA ASN A 38 -22.13 -0.46 9.22
C ASN A 38 -21.55 -1.67 8.46
N CYS A 39 -20.75 -1.42 7.41
CA CYS A 39 -20.15 -2.47 6.55
C CYS A 39 -21.13 -3.34 5.75
N THR A 40 -22.42 -3.02 5.77
CA THR A 40 -23.46 -3.70 5.03
C THR A 40 -23.98 -2.81 3.92
N THR A 41 -24.05 -3.37 2.71
CA THR A 41 -24.69 -2.72 1.57
C THR A 41 -26.12 -3.18 1.50
N PHE A 42 -27.05 -2.25 1.47
CA PHE A 42 -28.46 -2.53 1.29
C PHE A 42 -28.88 -2.07 -0.10
N GLU A 43 -29.69 -2.88 -0.76
CA GLU A 43 -30.18 -2.64 -2.11
C GLU A 43 -31.68 -2.91 -2.14
N CYS A 44 -32.46 -1.94 -2.61
CA CYS A 44 -33.89 -2.09 -2.80
C CYS A 44 -34.17 -2.60 -4.22
N VAL A 45 -34.62 -3.85 -4.33
CA VAL A 45 -34.93 -4.50 -5.61
C VAL A 45 -36.41 -4.82 -5.74
N LYS A 46 -36.92 -4.78 -6.97
CA LYS A 46 -38.28 -5.21 -7.30
C LYS A 46 -38.24 -6.59 -7.91
N THR A 47 -38.98 -7.50 -7.31
CA THR A 47 -39.19 -8.87 -7.79
C THR A 47 -40.64 -9.02 -8.25
N ASP A 48 -40.94 -10.14 -8.92
CA ASP A 48 -42.29 -10.46 -9.37
C ASP A 48 -43.29 -10.60 -8.19
N GLU A 49 -42.79 -10.82 -6.97
CA GLU A 49 -43.57 -10.96 -5.74
C GLU A 49 -43.65 -9.67 -4.90
N GLY A 50 -42.96 -8.60 -5.29
CA GLY A 50 -42.97 -7.31 -4.59
C GLY A 50 -41.59 -6.68 -4.44
N THR A 51 -41.54 -5.56 -3.71
CA THR A 51 -40.28 -4.85 -3.42
C THR A 51 -39.62 -5.45 -2.18
N MET A 52 -38.35 -5.85 -2.28
CA MET A 52 -37.58 -6.43 -1.18
C MET A 52 -36.23 -5.73 -1.00
N ILE A 53 -35.69 -5.81 0.21
CA ILE A 53 -34.36 -5.26 0.54
C ILE A 53 -33.38 -6.44 0.62
N LEU A 54 -32.35 -6.39 -0.23
CA LEU A 54 -31.20 -7.27 -0.16
C LEU A 54 -30.12 -6.61 0.68
N ASN A 55 -29.49 -7.35 1.59
CA ASN A 55 -28.32 -6.88 2.33
C ASN A 55 -27.11 -7.79 2.12
N TYR A 56 -25.97 -7.15 1.85
CA TYR A 56 -24.67 -7.79 1.66
C TYR A 56 -23.73 -7.28 2.74
N SER A 57 -23.46 -8.11 3.74
CA SER A 57 -22.49 -7.78 4.79
C SER A 57 -21.08 -8.13 4.33
N MET A 58 -20.16 -7.19 4.48
CA MET A 58 -18.76 -7.39 4.12
C MET A 58 -17.96 -7.81 5.35
N VAL A 59 -17.30 -8.97 5.26
CA VAL A 59 -16.32 -9.39 6.26
C VAL A 59 -14.91 -9.01 5.80
N CYS A 60 -14.26 -8.16 6.59
CA CYS A 60 -12.88 -7.75 6.33
C CYS A 60 -11.88 -8.86 6.70
N PRO A 61 -10.77 -9.01 5.95
CA PRO A 61 -9.65 -9.84 6.38
C PRO A 61 -9.09 -9.36 7.73
N PRO A 62 -8.51 -10.27 8.55
CA PRO A 62 -7.84 -9.87 9.79
C PRO A 62 -6.73 -8.87 9.48
N PHE A 63 -6.71 -7.76 10.22
CA PHE A 63 -5.78 -6.65 10.00
C PHE A 63 -5.04 -6.29 11.28
N ASN A 64 -3.71 -6.30 11.23
CA ASN A 64 -2.86 -5.89 12.35
C ASN A 64 -2.41 -4.44 12.19
N GLU A 65 -3.03 -3.53 12.95
CA GLU A 65 -2.75 -2.10 12.86
C GLU A 65 -1.36 -1.72 13.41
N THR A 66 -0.90 -2.43 14.44
CA THR A 66 0.41 -2.20 15.08
C THR A 66 1.54 -2.49 14.12
N GLU A 67 1.47 -3.64 13.43
CA GLU A 67 2.46 -4.03 12.42
C GLU A 67 2.53 -3.02 11.27
N CYS A 68 1.38 -2.49 10.83
CA CYS A 68 1.36 -1.49 9.78
C CYS A 68 2.11 -0.21 10.20
N LYS A 69 1.85 0.29 11.42
CA LYS A 69 2.50 1.50 11.94
C LYS A 69 4.00 1.29 12.20
N MET A 70 4.41 0.11 12.68
CA MET A 70 5.83 -0.21 12.89
C MET A 70 6.63 -0.19 11.58
N ASN A 71 6.01 -0.53 10.45
CA ASN A 71 6.63 -0.56 9.13
C ASN A 71 6.46 0.76 8.34
N GLU A 72 6.25 1.90 9.02
CA GLU A 72 6.01 3.22 8.40
C GLU A 72 4.83 3.22 7.40
N GLY A 73 3.87 2.30 7.58
CA GLY A 73 2.68 2.19 6.74
C GLY A 73 1.56 3.13 7.18
N ILE A 74 0.78 3.60 6.22
CA ILE A 74 -0.43 4.40 6.47
C ILE A 74 -1.63 3.48 6.38
N VAL A 75 -2.41 3.40 7.46
CA VAL A 75 -3.68 2.69 7.48
C VAL A 75 -4.67 3.47 6.61
N LYS A 76 -5.14 2.85 5.53
CA LYS A 76 -6.20 3.40 4.69
C LYS A 76 -7.44 2.53 4.79
N LEU A 77 -8.59 3.16 4.59
CA LEU A 77 -9.85 2.45 4.46
C LEU A 77 -10.12 2.19 2.98
N TYR A 78 -10.58 0.98 2.67
CA TYR A 78 -11.07 0.61 1.35
C TYR A 78 -12.51 0.07 1.48
N ASN A 79 -13.19 -0.08 0.34
CA ASN A 79 -14.60 -0.45 0.28
C ASN A 79 -15.49 0.47 1.13
N LYS A 80 -15.53 1.74 0.70
CA LYS A 80 -16.41 2.79 1.28
C LYS A 80 -16.24 2.95 2.80
N GLY A 81 -15.03 2.75 3.32
CA GLY A 81 -14.74 2.96 4.74
C GLY A 81 -14.78 1.71 5.62
N CYS A 82 -15.18 0.55 5.08
CA CYS A 82 -15.43 -0.64 5.90
C CYS A 82 -14.15 -1.36 6.35
N CYS A 83 -13.20 -1.57 5.43
CA CYS A 83 -12.04 -2.41 5.70
C CYS A 83 -10.73 -1.63 5.75
N LYS A 84 -9.83 -2.05 6.64
CA LYS A 84 -8.50 -1.46 6.79
C LYS A 84 -7.49 -2.18 5.90
N ILE A 85 -6.62 -1.40 5.25
CA ILE A 85 -5.46 -1.89 4.51
C ILE A 85 -4.22 -1.07 4.88
N CYS A 86 -3.07 -1.71 4.95
CA CYS A 86 -1.80 -1.03 5.17
C CYS A 86 -1.25 -0.56 3.83
N LYS A 87 -1.35 0.74 3.53
CA LYS A 87 -0.72 1.34 2.36
C LYS A 87 0.58 2.00 2.80
N ARG A 88 1.72 1.39 2.46
CA ARG A 88 2.99 2.12 2.51
C ARG A 88 2.98 3.20 1.44
N GLU A 89 3.45 4.39 1.80
CA GLU A 89 3.72 5.42 0.81
C GLU A 89 4.75 4.83 -0.16
N GLU A 90 4.35 4.68 -1.43
CA GLU A 90 5.26 4.15 -2.43
C GLU A 90 6.28 5.24 -2.71
N ARG A 91 7.43 5.16 -2.02
CA ARG A 91 8.59 5.98 -2.38
C ARG A 91 8.94 5.59 -3.80
N ILE A 92 8.65 6.49 -4.74
CA ILE A 92 9.18 6.41 -6.10
C ILE A 92 10.71 6.46 -6.03
N CYS A 93 11.39 5.80 -6.97
CA CYS A 93 12.85 5.79 -7.00
C CYS A 93 13.43 7.19 -6.86
N GLN A 94 14.19 7.41 -5.78
CA GLN A 94 14.76 8.71 -5.44
C GLN A 94 16.07 8.54 -4.67
N LYS A 95 16.86 9.63 -4.66
CA LYS A 95 18.05 9.71 -3.81
C LYS A 95 17.63 9.97 -2.37
N VAL A 96 18.07 9.11 -1.47
CA VAL A 96 17.90 9.22 -0.02
C VAL A 96 19.25 9.39 0.67
N ILE A 97 19.26 9.97 1.86
CA ILE A 97 20.45 10.07 2.70
C ILE A 97 20.31 9.06 3.83
N ILE A 98 21.26 8.12 3.91
CA ILE A 98 21.30 7.08 4.95
C ILE A 98 22.41 7.43 5.93
N ARG A 99 22.07 7.53 7.21
CA ARG A 99 23.04 7.78 8.29
C ARG A 99 23.49 6.45 8.88
N SER A 100 24.75 6.08 8.70
CA SER A 100 25.28 4.79 9.16
C SER A 100 26.74 4.87 9.60
N ILE A 101 27.20 3.87 10.35
CA ILE A 101 28.61 3.70 10.71
C ILE A 101 29.27 2.88 9.60
N ILE A 102 30.30 3.45 8.98
CA ILE A 102 31.01 2.81 7.87
C ILE A 102 32.02 1.82 8.45
N ARG A 103 31.96 0.58 7.99
CA ARG A 103 32.86 -0.50 8.40
C ARG A 103 33.54 -1.10 7.18
N LYS A 104 34.86 -1.23 7.25
CA LYS A 104 35.67 -1.89 6.23
C LYS A 104 36.78 -2.65 6.94
N GLN A 105 36.71 -3.98 6.91
CA GLN A 105 37.66 -4.86 7.62
C GLN A 105 37.71 -4.50 9.12
N ASP A 106 38.90 -4.24 9.68
CA ASP A 106 39.13 -3.77 11.04
C ASP A 106 39.00 -2.24 11.22
N CYS A 107 38.63 -1.52 10.14
CA CYS A 107 38.45 -0.08 10.14
C CYS A 107 36.99 0.34 10.29
N ILE A 108 36.75 1.34 11.13
CA ILE A 108 35.41 1.85 11.46
C ILE A 108 35.39 3.38 11.48
N SER A 109 34.30 4.01 11.00
CA SER A 109 34.11 5.45 11.17
C SER A 109 33.84 5.77 12.64
N GLN A 110 34.49 6.80 13.18
CA GLN A 110 34.31 7.20 14.58
C GLN A 110 32.89 7.71 14.87
N SER A 111 32.24 8.31 13.86
CA SER A 111 30.88 8.81 13.92
C SER A 111 30.01 8.21 12.82
N SER A 112 28.69 8.37 12.95
CA SER A 112 27.75 8.03 11.88
C SER A 112 27.84 9.06 10.76
N ILE A 113 28.01 8.59 9.53
CA ILE A 113 28.20 9.40 8.34
C ILE A 113 26.93 9.32 7.48
N ASN A 114 26.55 10.46 6.90
CA ASN A 114 25.48 10.55 5.93
C ASN A 114 26.02 10.15 4.55
N VAL A 115 25.47 9.08 3.98
CA VAL A 115 25.84 8.58 2.64
C VAL A 115 24.59 8.58 1.78
N ALA A 116 24.67 9.14 0.58
CA ALA A 116 23.56 9.07 -0.36
C ALA A 116 23.38 7.63 -0.88
N SER A 117 22.13 7.23 -1.09
CA SER A 117 21.74 5.95 -1.68
C SER A 117 20.51 6.12 -2.56
N CYS A 118 20.25 5.17 -3.44
CA CYS A 118 18.99 5.10 -4.19
C CYS A 118 18.03 4.16 -3.46
N ASP A 119 16.81 4.65 -3.20
CA ASP A 119 15.73 3.86 -2.60
C ASP A 119 14.41 4.18 -3.29
N GLY A 120 13.53 3.18 -3.36
CA GLY A 120 12.20 3.32 -3.92
C GLY A 120 11.82 2.29 -4.97
N LYS A 121 10.56 2.36 -5.39
CA LYS A 121 9.92 1.47 -6.37
C LYS A 121 10.06 2.01 -7.78
N CYS A 122 10.18 1.07 -8.72
CA CYS A 122 10.17 1.33 -10.15
C CYS A 122 9.05 0.56 -10.85
N PRO A 123 8.55 1.05 -12.00
CA PRO A 123 7.52 0.35 -12.76
C PRO A 123 7.99 -1.04 -13.19
N SER A 124 7.15 -2.04 -12.91
CA SER A 124 7.36 -3.42 -13.36
C SER A 124 6.02 -4.05 -13.78
N ALA A 125 6.05 -4.90 -14.80
CA ALA A 125 4.88 -5.57 -15.34
C ALA A 125 5.25 -6.91 -15.98
N THR A 126 4.34 -7.88 -15.92
CA THR A 126 4.42 -9.13 -16.67
C THR A 126 3.15 -9.24 -17.51
N ILE A 127 3.29 -9.32 -18.83
CA ILE A 127 2.19 -9.25 -19.78
C ILE A 127 2.24 -10.50 -20.65
N PHE A 128 1.15 -11.29 -20.65
CA PHE A 128 1.04 -12.43 -21.57
C PHE A 128 0.99 -11.94 -23.01
N ASN A 129 1.74 -12.58 -23.89
CA ASN A 129 1.86 -12.27 -25.29
C ASN A 129 1.58 -13.52 -26.12
N ILE A 130 0.47 -13.48 -26.85
CA ILE A 130 -0.03 -14.58 -27.66
C ILE A 130 0.90 -14.96 -28.82
N ASN A 131 1.65 -14.01 -29.38
CA ASN A 131 2.54 -14.27 -30.51
C ASN A 131 3.73 -15.17 -30.16
N ILE A 132 4.09 -15.22 -28.87
CA ILE A 132 5.19 -16.05 -28.34
C ILE A 132 4.68 -17.11 -27.35
N GLU A 133 3.35 -17.27 -27.23
CA GLU A 133 2.67 -18.12 -26.25
C GLU A 133 3.28 -18.06 -24.83
N SER A 134 3.70 -16.87 -24.40
CA SER A 134 4.47 -16.70 -23.17
C SER A 134 4.32 -15.29 -22.60
N HIS A 135 5.07 -14.94 -21.56
CA HIS A 135 4.98 -13.64 -20.90
C HIS A 135 6.18 -12.74 -21.21
N LEU A 136 5.90 -11.50 -21.63
CA LEU A 136 6.86 -10.41 -21.65
C LEU A 136 7.03 -9.85 -20.23
N ARG A 137 8.28 -9.70 -19.80
CA ARG A 137 8.62 -9.18 -18.46
C ARG A 137 9.32 -7.84 -18.62
N PHE A 138 8.76 -6.81 -17.99
CA PHE A 138 9.34 -5.48 -17.92
C PHE A 138 9.66 -5.20 -16.45
N CYS A 139 10.94 -5.08 -16.10
CA CYS A 139 11.36 -4.69 -14.76
C CYS A 139 12.45 -3.64 -14.85
N LYS A 140 12.24 -2.52 -14.16
CA LYS A 140 13.27 -1.50 -13.95
C LYS A 140 13.71 -1.53 -12.49
N CYS A 141 14.98 -1.30 -12.24
CA CYS A 141 15.56 -1.17 -10.91
C CYS A 141 15.86 0.30 -10.61
N CYS A 142 15.72 0.69 -9.34
CA CYS A 142 16.13 2.02 -8.89
C CYS A 142 17.66 2.06 -8.81
N ARG A 143 18.28 2.79 -9.73
CA ARG A 143 19.74 2.82 -9.90
C ARG A 143 20.29 4.23 -9.91
N GLU A 144 21.58 4.33 -9.59
CA GLU A 144 22.35 5.55 -9.66
C GLU A 144 22.42 6.09 -11.10
N ASN A 145 22.18 7.39 -11.23
CA ASN A 145 22.43 8.15 -12.46
C ASN A 145 23.64 9.05 -12.22
N GLY A 146 24.82 8.47 -12.40
CA GLY A 146 26.08 9.10 -12.05
C GLY A 146 26.43 8.96 -10.57
N VAL A 147 27.73 9.01 -10.28
CA VAL A 147 28.27 8.83 -8.93
C VAL A 147 29.34 9.86 -8.65
N ARG A 148 29.48 10.22 -7.37
CA ARG A 148 30.57 11.09 -6.89
C ARG A 148 31.33 10.41 -5.76
N ASN A 149 32.57 10.81 -5.60
CA ASN A 149 33.46 10.31 -4.57
C ASN A 149 33.24 11.07 -3.26
N LEU A 150 32.94 10.34 -2.20
CA LEU A 150 32.86 10.84 -0.82
C LEU A 150 34.00 10.21 -0.03
N THR A 151 34.94 11.03 0.44
CA THR A 151 36.06 10.55 1.26
C THR A 151 35.71 10.65 2.73
N VAL A 152 35.86 9.55 3.45
CA VAL A 152 35.55 9.43 4.88
C VAL A 152 36.77 8.92 5.65
N PRO A 153 37.09 9.49 6.82
CA PRO A 153 38.13 8.95 7.70
C PRO A 153 37.62 7.70 8.43
N LEU A 154 38.42 6.64 8.44
CA LEU A 154 38.17 5.41 9.17
C LEU A 154 39.35 5.13 10.11
N TYR A 155 39.06 4.71 11.34
CA TYR A 155 40.06 4.28 12.30
C TYR A 155 40.19 2.76 12.30
N CYS A 156 41.40 2.24 12.07
CA CYS A 156 41.68 0.81 12.01
C CYS A 156 42.28 0.31 13.32
N SER A 157 41.61 -0.64 13.99
CA SER A 157 42.05 -1.14 15.29
C SER A 157 43.27 -2.05 15.22
N GLY A 158 43.53 -2.71 14.08
CA GLY A 158 44.67 -3.59 13.91
C GLY A 158 46.01 -2.87 13.94
N ASN A 159 46.08 -1.69 13.29
CA ASN A 159 47.31 -0.89 13.17
C ASN A 159 47.28 0.43 13.96
N GLY A 160 46.14 0.78 14.58
CA GLY A 160 45.97 2.04 15.31
C GLY A 160 46.04 3.30 14.43
N THR A 161 45.88 3.16 13.12
CA THR A 161 46.01 4.23 12.12
C THR A 161 44.66 4.76 11.67
N GLU A 162 44.60 6.04 11.31
CA GLU A 162 43.48 6.62 10.58
C GLU A 162 43.76 6.58 9.07
N VAL A 163 42.82 6.05 8.29
CA VAL A 163 42.90 5.94 6.84
C VAL A 163 41.73 6.65 6.19
N LEU A 164 42.00 7.35 5.08
CA LEU A 164 40.96 7.94 4.26
C LEU A 164 40.42 6.91 3.27
N HIS A 165 39.11 6.64 3.35
CA HIS A 165 38.43 5.74 2.43
C HIS A 165 37.46 6.50 1.53
N THR A 166 37.52 6.25 0.23
CA THR A 166 36.62 6.86 -0.75
C THR A 166 35.46 5.93 -1.07
N LEU A 167 34.25 6.39 -0.76
CA LEU A 167 32.97 5.80 -1.11
C LEU A 167 32.46 6.41 -2.43
N ARG A 168 31.69 5.65 -3.21
CA ARG A 168 31.01 6.16 -4.41
C ARG A 168 29.53 6.26 -4.10
N GLU A 169 29.03 7.47 -3.97
CA GLU A 169 27.61 7.73 -3.70
C GLU A 169 26.88 8.26 -4.95
N PRO A 170 25.58 7.94 -5.14
CA PRO A 170 24.80 8.42 -6.28
C PRO A 170 24.64 9.94 -6.27
N ILE A 171 24.79 10.56 -7.45
CA ILE A 171 24.47 11.98 -7.66
C ILE A 171 22.95 12.15 -7.77
N ASP A 172 22.33 11.23 -8.50
CA ASP A 172 20.90 11.16 -8.77
C ASP A 172 20.45 9.70 -8.92
N CYS A 173 19.14 9.44 -8.91
CA CYS A 173 18.57 8.09 -8.98
C CYS A 173 17.44 8.01 -10.01
N THR A 174 17.46 6.97 -10.84
CA THR A 174 16.47 6.77 -11.91
C THR A 174 16.10 5.30 -12.07
N CYS A 175 14.91 5.04 -12.62
CA CYS A 175 14.49 3.68 -12.97
C CYS A 175 15.12 3.24 -14.29
N GLN A 176 16.06 2.30 -14.21
CA GLN A 176 16.82 1.79 -15.35
C GLN A 176 16.55 0.30 -15.57
N TRP A 177 16.71 -0.19 -16.80
CA TRP A 177 16.67 -1.62 -17.10
C TRP A 177 17.88 -2.33 -16.47
N ASN A 178 17.73 -3.64 -16.23
CA ASN A 178 18.84 -4.49 -15.81
C ASN A 178 19.70 -4.90 -17.00
#